data_AF-A6TB07-F1
#
_entry.id   AF-A6TB07-F1
#
_cell.length_a   1.000
_cell.length_b   1.000
_cell.length_c   1.000
_cell.angle_alpha   90.00
_cell.angle_beta   90.00
_cell.angle_gamma   90.00
#
_symmetry.space_group_name_H-M   'P 1'
#
loop_
_entity.id
_entity.type
_entity.pdbx_description
1 polymer ?
#
loop_
_entity_poly.entity_id
_entity_poly.type
_entity_poly.pdbx_seq_one_letter_code
_entity_poly.pdbx_strand_id
1 'polypeptide(L)' 'MSKTNVRIGAFEIDDAELHGEHQGERTLSIPCKSDPDLCMQLDAWDADTSVPAILNGEHSVLYRKHYDRQSDAWVMRLA' A
#
# COMPACT_ATOMS: atom_id res chain seq x y z
N MET A 1 -5.42 14.61 -0.67
CA MET A 1 -5.25 13.14 -0.54
C MET A 1 -6.41 12.50 -1.27
N SER A 2 -6.12 11.68 -2.28
CA SER A 2 -7.13 11.00 -3.08
C SER A 2 -7.18 9.53 -2.68
N LYS A 3 -8.35 9.08 -2.22
CA LYS A 3 -8.62 7.65 -2.04
C LYS A 3 -8.40 6.92 -3.36
N THR A 4 -7.77 5.77 -3.28
CA THR A 4 -7.34 4.96 -4.41
C THR A 4 -7.69 3.51 -4.11
N ASN A 5 -8.25 2.84 -5.11
CA ASN A 5 -8.42 1.40 -5.02
C ASN A 5 -7.05 0.74 -5.27
N VAL A 6 -6.68 -0.19 -4.40
CA VAL A 6 -5.49 -1.02 -4.56
C VAL A 6 -5.87 -2.48 -4.39
N ARG A 7 -5.39 -3.31 -5.31
CA ARG A 7 -5.50 -4.75 -5.23
C ARG A 7 -4.13 -5.39 -5.12
N ILE A 8 -3.93 -6.23 -4.12
CA ILE A 8 -2.69 -6.97 -3.86
C ILE A 8 -3.06 -8.46 -3.80
N GLY A 9 -2.74 -9.20 -4.86
CA GLY A 9 -3.14 -10.60 -4.99
C GLY A 9 -4.68 -10.77 -4.93
N ALA A 10 -5.15 -11.43 -3.86
CA ALA A 10 -6.57 -11.65 -3.60
C ALA A 10 -7.24 -10.54 -2.78
N PHE A 11 -6.46 -9.62 -2.19
CA PHE A 11 -6.94 -8.55 -1.33
C PHE A 11 -7.27 -7.31 -2.16
N GLU A 12 -8.38 -6.66 -1.85
CA GLU A 12 -8.82 -5.44 -2.50
C GLU A 12 -9.20 -4.40 -1.43
N ILE A 13 -8.58 -3.24 -1.50
CA ILE A 13 -8.72 -2.13 -0.56
C ILE A 13 -9.19 -0.91 -1.34
N ASP A 14 -10.33 -0.34 -0.97
CA ASP A 14 -10.96 0.79 -1.67
C ASP A 14 -10.67 2.16 -1.02
N ASP A 15 -10.12 2.16 0.19
CA ASP A 15 -9.84 3.35 0.98
C ASP A 15 -8.35 3.62 1.21
N ALA A 16 -7.47 3.01 0.42
CA ALA A 16 -6.04 3.31 0.46
C ALA A 16 -5.78 4.77 0.02
N GLU A 17 -4.80 5.41 0.65
CA GLU A 17 -4.51 6.83 0.40
C GLU A 17 -3.19 6.98 -0.36
N LEU A 18 -3.25 7.61 -1.54
CA LEU A 18 -2.04 7.94 -2.31
C LEU A 18 -1.52 9.32 -1.90
N HIS A 19 -0.24 9.37 -1.55
CA HIS A 19 0.49 10.59 -1.17
C HIS A 19 1.68 10.81 -2.12
N GLY A 20 2.01 12.08 -2.36
CA GLY A 20 3.10 12.49 -3.24
C GLY A 20 2.66 12.60 -4.70
N GLU A 21 3.25 13.56 -5.44
CA GLU A 21 2.92 13.81 -6.85
C GLU A 21 3.95 13.19 -7.82
N HIS A 22 5.23 13.15 -7.42
CA HIS A 22 6.34 12.65 -8.24
C HIS A 22 6.57 11.15 -8.08
N GLN A 23 6.83 10.45 -9.21
CA GLN A 23 6.97 8.99 -9.27
C GLN A 23 7.99 8.39 -8.28
N GLY A 24 9.04 9.13 -7.88
CA GLY A 24 10.02 8.66 -6.89
C GLY A 24 9.65 8.87 -5.42
N GLU A 25 8.64 9.69 -5.14
CA GLU A 25 8.22 10.07 -3.78
C GLU A 25 6.82 9.59 -3.42
N ARG A 26 6.12 8.97 -4.39
CA ARG A 26 4.78 8.45 -4.18
C ARG A 26 4.79 7.35 -3.12
N THR A 27 3.90 7.51 -2.16
CA THR A 27 3.63 6.50 -1.14
C THR A 27 2.15 6.20 -1.07
N LEU A 28 1.82 4.94 -0.86
CA LEU A 28 0.46 4.47 -0.65
C LEU A 28 0.30 4.04 0.80
N SER A 29 -0.67 4.62 1.50
CA SER A 29 -1.04 4.21 2.85
C SER A 29 -2.19 3.21 2.76
N ILE A 30 -1.97 2.01 3.30
CA ILE A 30 -2.96 0.93 3.33
C ILE A 30 -3.42 0.75 4.78
N PRO A 31 -4.66 1.16 5.13
CA PRO A 31 -5.16 1.05 6.50
C PRO A 31 -5.34 -0.42 6.90
N CYS A 32 -4.83 -0.79 8.07
CA CYS A 32 -4.95 -2.16 8.57
C CYS A 32 -6.36 -2.53 9.02
N LYS A 33 -7.20 -1.52 9.26
CA LYS A 33 -8.61 -1.72 9.61
C LYS A 33 -9.48 -2.17 8.43
N SER A 34 -9.05 -1.87 7.20
CA SER A 34 -9.79 -2.24 5.99
C SER A 34 -9.67 -3.73 5.72
N ASP A 35 -8.47 -4.28 5.92
CA ASP A 35 -8.23 -5.73 5.83
C ASP A 35 -7.10 -6.14 6.79
N PRO A 36 -7.45 -6.73 7.96
CA PRO A 36 -6.47 -7.18 8.94
C PRO A 36 -5.56 -8.30 8.42
N ASP A 37 -6.06 -9.16 7.53
CA ASP A 37 -5.29 -10.29 6.99
C ASP A 37 -4.22 -9.78 6.03
N LEU A 38 -4.56 -8.82 5.18
CA LEU A 38 -3.58 -8.12 4.35
C LEU A 38 -2.53 -7.44 5.24
N CYS A 39 -2.94 -6.73 6.29
CA CYS A 39 -2.01 -6.05 7.19
C CYS A 39 -0.99 -7.01 7.82
N MET A 40 -1.44 -8.20 8.25
CA MET A 40 -0.55 -9.25 8.76
C MET A 40 0.41 -9.77 7.68
N GLN A 41 -0.04 -9.89 6.42
CA GLN A 41 0.84 -10.28 5.32
C GLN A 41 1.89 -9.20 4.99
N LEU A 42 1.50 -7.91 5.02
CA LEU A 42 2.42 -6.79 4.82
C LEU A 42 3.50 -6.72 5.91
N ASP A 43 3.16 -7.09 7.14
CA ASP A 43 4.11 -7.16 8.25
C ASP A 43 5.21 -8.22 8.03
N ALA A 44 4.87 -9.31 7.34
CA ALA A 44 5.80 -10.40 7.05
C ALA A 44 6.79 -10.10 5.90
N TRP A 45 6.50 -9.13 5.03
CA TRP A 45 7.38 -8.77 3.91
C TRP A 45 8.51 -7.86 4.35
N ASP A 46 9.70 -7.96 3.75
CA ASP A 46 10.76 -6.98 4.01
C ASP A 46 10.65 -5.73 3.12
N ALA A 47 11.57 -4.77 3.28
CA ALA A 47 11.57 -3.53 2.51
C ALA A 47 12.01 -3.69 1.04
N ASP A 48 12.70 -4.79 0.73
CA ASP A 48 13.29 -5.06 -0.60
C ASP A 48 12.38 -5.97 -1.46
N THR A 49 11.40 -6.61 -0.82
CA THR A 49 10.39 -7.45 -1.46
C THR A 49 9.49 -6.60 -2.35
N SER A 50 9.52 -6.87 -3.65
CA SER A 50 8.62 -6.27 -4.62
C SER A 50 7.23 -6.92 -4.55
N VAL A 51 6.22 -6.10 -4.28
CA VAL A 51 4.83 -6.54 -4.17
C VAL A 51 4.08 -6.09 -5.42
N PRO A 52 3.62 -7.01 -6.28
CA PRO A 52 2.78 -6.65 -7.41
C PRO A 52 1.40 -6.19 -6.92
N ALA A 53 0.96 -5.04 -7.41
CA ALA A 53 -0.32 -4.45 -7.07
C ALA A 53 -1.00 -3.89 -8.33
N ILE A 54 -2.32 -3.69 -8.24
CA ILE A 54 -3.10 -2.96 -9.23
C ILE A 54 -3.69 -1.74 -8.53
N LEU A 55 -3.32 -0.54 -8.94
CA LEU A 55 -3.82 0.72 -8.40
C LEU A 55 -4.77 1.35 -9.42
N ASN A 56 -6.05 1.53 -9.07
CA ASN A 56 -7.08 2.09 -9.95
C ASN A 56 -7.14 1.41 -11.34
N GLY A 57 -6.83 0.12 -11.42
CA GLY A 57 -6.79 -0.65 -12.67
C GLY A 57 -5.43 -0.67 -13.39
N GLU A 58 -4.43 0.09 -12.92
CA GLU A 58 -3.08 0.12 -13.48
C GLU A 58 -2.11 -0.77 -12.70
N HIS A 59 -1.26 -1.53 -13.39
CA HIS A 59 -0.23 -2.33 -12.75
C HIS A 59 0.82 -1.45 -12.08
N SER A 60 1.23 -1.83 -10.88
CA SER A 60 2.21 -1.13 -10.07
C SER A 60 3.00 -2.12 -9.21
N VAL A 61 4.15 -1.67 -8.72
CA VAL A 61 4.96 -2.42 -7.76
C VAL A 61 5.09 -1.59 -6.49
N LEU A 62 4.76 -2.21 -5.37
CA LEU A 62 4.85 -1.63 -4.04
C LEU A 62 6.03 -2.23 -3.28
N TYR A 63 6.66 -1.41 -2.46
CA TYR A 63 7.74 -1.79 -1.54
C TYR A 63 7.38 -1.34 -0.14
N ARG A 64 7.63 -2.17 0.86
CA ARG A 64 7.33 -1.80 2.24
C ARG A 64 8.24 -0.65 2.67
N LYS A 65 7.67 0.43 3.22
CA LYS A 65 8.44 1.57 3.74
C LYS A 65 8.49 1.57 5.26
N HIS A 66 7.34 1.73 5.91
CA HIS A 66 7.21 1.68 7.37
C HIS A 66 5.75 1.51 7.79
N TYR A 67 5.55 1.12 9.03
CA TYR A 67 4.24 1.13 9.66
C TYR A 67 3.99 2.47 10.34
N ASP A 68 2.87 3.13 10.02
CA ASP A 68 2.42 4.32 10.71
C ASP A 68 1.45 3.94 11.84
N ARG A 69 1.93 4.02 13.08
CA ARG A 69 1.12 3.73 14.28
C ARG A 69 0.04 4.77 14.55
N GLN A 70 0.15 5.98 14.01
CA GLN A 70 -0.83 7.04 14.25
C GLN A 70 -2.09 6.80 13.42
N SER A 71 -1.91 6.43 12.14
CA SER A 71 -3.01 6.12 11.22
C SER A 71 -3.41 4.64 11.22
N ASP A 72 -2.63 3.78 11.87
CA ASP A 72 -2.84 2.32 11.89
C ASP A 72 -2.79 1.74 10.48
N ALA A 73 -1.74 2.11 9.73
CA ALA A 73 -1.61 1.83 8.31
C ALA A 73 -0.18 1.45 7.90
N TRP A 74 -0.07 0.58 6.91
CA TRP A 74 1.21 0.31 6.24
C TRP A 74 1.46 1.34 5.14
N VAL A 75 2.59 2.04 5.24
CA VAL A 75 3.06 2.94 4.20
C VAL A 75 3.94 2.16 3.23
N MET A 76 3.51 2.12 1.98
CA MET A 76 4.19 1.47 0.86
C MET A 76 4.78 2.53 -0.06
N ARG A 77 5.94 2.28 -0.65
CA ARG A 77 6.56 3.11 -1.70
C ARG A 77 6.25 2.51 -3.07
N LEU A 78 5.90 3.35 -4.03
CA LEU A 78 5.72 2.93 -5.43
C LEU A 78 7.08 2.98 -6.16
N ALA A 79 7.28 2.10 -7.14
CA ALA A 79 8.40 2.18 -8.10
C ALA A 79 8.00 2.77 -9.44
#